data_AF-K1RXY5-F1
#
_entry.id   AF-K1RXY5-F1
#
_cell.length_a   1.000
_cell.length_b   1.000
_cell.length_c   1.000
_cell.angle_alpha   90.00
_cell.angle_beta   90.00
_cell.angle_gamma   90.00
#
_symmetry.space_group_name_H-M   'P 1'
#
loop_
_entity.id
_entity.type
_entity.pdbx_description
1 polymer ?
#
loop_
_entity_poly.entity_id
_entity_poly.type
_entity_poly.pdbx_seq_one_letter_code
_entity_poly.pdbx_strand_id
1 'polypeptide(L)'
;DGKALIFTASGDGDSKIYRLDLSDGSDKTPVAIDDDTNVTRITLTGDKKVVYSKTEYGSPMRNIYVDGKLISENADSDNITYLDGSFYYIKNTYGTDEEEPTSVLTINQDGKETAIKDDVSRYCVLDKDNITMICGMKHKDGFRGGTLYLYKDGKIVKIDEEVTSIETAVKRYDKIDLDYYSMQ
;
A
#
# COMPACT_ATOMS: atom_id res chain seq x y z
N ASP A 1 0.64 -17.89 9.96
CA ASP A 1 1.00 -19.31 10.17
C ASP A 1 0.55 -19.84 11.54
N GLY A 2 -0.20 -19.07 12.33
CA GLY A 2 -0.65 -19.46 13.67
C GLY A 2 0.43 -19.40 14.75
N LYS A 3 1.65 -18.92 14.43
CA LYS A 3 2.79 -18.92 15.36
C LYS A 3 3.15 -17.54 15.89
N ALA A 4 2.64 -16.47 15.30
CA ALA A 4 2.87 -15.12 15.77
C ALA A 4 1.59 -14.29 15.66
N LEU A 5 1.39 -13.40 16.63
CA LEU A 5 0.37 -12.37 16.64
C LEU A 5 1.05 -11.01 16.53
N ILE A 6 0.58 -10.19 15.59
CA ILE A 6 0.95 -8.78 15.48
C ILE A 6 -0.26 -7.97 15.92
N PHE A 7 -0.06 -7.03 16.83
CA PHE A 7 -1.13 -6.20 17.36
C PHE A 7 -0.62 -4.83 17.78
N THR A 8 -1.53 -3.87 17.80
CA THR A 8 -1.29 -2.54 18.34
C THR A 8 -1.87 -2.45 19.74
N ALA A 9 -1.16 -1.81 20.67
CA ALA A 9 -1.70 -1.45 21.97
C ALA A 9 -1.42 0.02 22.25
N SER A 10 -2.45 0.75 22.68
CA SER A 10 -2.39 2.18 22.99
C SER A 10 -2.45 2.38 24.51
N GLY A 11 -1.49 3.13 25.06
CA GLY A 11 -1.47 3.54 26.47
C GLY A 11 -1.75 5.04 26.63
N ASP A 12 -1.35 5.63 27.77
CA ASP A 12 -1.43 7.07 28.04
C ASP A 12 -0.47 7.88 27.15
N GLY A 13 -0.74 7.95 25.85
CA GLY A 13 -0.08 8.86 24.90
C GLY A 13 0.31 8.23 23.57
N ASP A 14 0.88 7.01 23.61
CA ASP A 14 1.51 6.41 22.43
C ASP A 14 0.91 5.03 22.09
N SER A 15 0.76 4.76 20.79
CA SER A 15 0.44 3.42 20.29
C SER A 15 1.74 2.66 20.01
N LYS A 16 1.78 1.39 20.35
CA LYS A 16 2.94 0.52 20.10
C LYS A 16 2.53 -0.64 19.23
N ILE A 17 3.39 -1.03 18.30
CA ILE A 17 3.21 -2.25 17.51
C ILE A 17 4.02 -3.36 18.18
N TYR A 18 3.35 -4.47 18.49
CA TYR A 18 3.96 -5.61 19.15
C TYR A 18 3.94 -6.86 18.27
N ARG A 19 4.96 -7.70 18.48
CA ARG A 19 4.97 -9.11 18.06
C ARG A 19 4.91 -10.00 19.29
N LEU A 20 3.96 -10.92 19.31
CA LEU A 20 3.87 -11.99 20.30
C LEU A 20 4.07 -13.34 19.61
N ASP A 21 4.98 -14.14 20.14
CA ASP A 21 5.18 -15.53 19.72
C ASP A 21 4.14 -16.44 20.39
N LEU A 22 3.55 -17.34 19.62
CA LEU A 22 2.50 -18.27 20.05
C LEU A 22 2.95 -19.75 19.94
N SER A 23 4.23 -20.00 19.63
CA SER A 23 4.71 -21.31 19.17
C SER A 23 4.54 -22.48 20.14
N ASP A 24 4.54 -22.23 21.46
CA ASP A 24 4.62 -23.27 22.50
C ASP A 24 3.52 -23.18 23.57
N GLY A 25 2.55 -22.27 23.38
CA GLY A 25 1.41 -22.09 24.30
C GLY A 25 1.79 -21.57 25.70
N SER A 26 3.03 -21.15 25.92
CA SER A 26 3.45 -20.52 27.17
C SER A 26 3.14 -19.03 27.20
N ASP A 27 3.02 -18.49 28.41
CA ASP A 27 2.91 -17.04 28.60
C ASP A 27 4.21 -16.37 28.15
N LYS A 28 4.10 -15.43 27.20
CA LYS A 28 5.23 -14.67 26.66
C LYS A 28 4.99 -13.18 26.75
N THR A 29 6.07 -12.44 26.97
CA THR A 29 6.06 -10.98 26.90
C THR A 29 6.10 -10.56 25.43
N PRO A 30 5.15 -9.74 24.95
CA PRO A 30 5.20 -9.17 23.60
C PRO A 30 6.47 -8.32 23.42
N VAL A 31 7.08 -8.39 22.25
CA VAL A 31 8.25 -7.58 21.88
C VAL A 31 7.80 -6.40 21.05
N ALA A 32 8.18 -5.19 21.44
CA ALA A 32 7.89 -3.98 20.67
C ALA A 32 8.67 -3.98 19.35
N ILE A 33 7.97 -3.67 18.26
CA ILE A 33 8.52 -3.45 16.92
C ILE A 33 8.77 -1.96 16.71
N ASP A 34 7.80 -1.14 17.11
CA ASP A 34 7.85 0.32 17.03
C ASP A 34 6.98 0.92 18.15
N ASP A 35 7.40 2.09 18.62
CA ASP A 35 6.77 2.88 19.65
C ASP A 35 6.31 4.19 19.00
N ASP A 36 5.08 4.28 18.44
CA ASP A 36 4.64 5.56 17.87
C ASP A 36 3.12 5.79 17.65
N THR A 37 2.83 7.07 17.76
CA THR A 37 1.65 7.85 18.10
C THR A 37 0.52 7.94 17.09
N ASN A 38 0.65 7.40 15.88
CA ASN A 38 -0.45 7.47 14.92
C ASN A 38 -0.33 6.41 13.81
N VAL A 39 -0.29 5.14 14.20
CA VAL A 39 -0.36 4.03 13.24
C VAL A 39 -1.68 4.13 12.50
N THR A 40 -1.59 4.30 11.19
CA THR A 40 -2.75 4.50 10.32
C THR A 40 -3.13 3.23 9.56
N ARG A 41 -2.13 2.38 9.30
CA ARG A 41 -2.33 1.09 8.65
C ARG A 41 -1.24 0.11 9.02
N ILE A 42 -1.60 -1.16 9.11
CA ILE A 42 -0.68 -2.28 9.32
C ILE A 42 -1.07 -3.44 8.39
N THR A 43 -0.08 -4.09 7.80
CA THR A 43 -0.24 -5.30 6.99
C THR A 43 0.97 -6.23 7.14
N LEU A 44 0.85 -7.45 6.65
CA LEU A 44 1.91 -8.45 6.65
C LEU A 44 2.27 -8.84 5.23
N THR A 45 3.57 -8.96 4.99
CA THR A 45 4.14 -9.57 3.79
C THR A 45 4.06 -11.09 3.87
N GLY A 46 4.23 -11.77 2.73
CA GLY A 46 4.29 -13.24 2.68
C GLY A 46 5.45 -13.83 3.49
N ASP A 47 6.56 -13.10 3.62
CA ASP A 47 7.72 -13.43 4.46
C ASP A 47 7.55 -12.95 5.92
N LYS A 48 6.33 -12.53 6.31
CA LYS A 48 5.91 -12.20 7.69
C LYS A 48 6.56 -10.95 8.28
N LYS A 49 7.14 -10.10 7.45
CA LYS A 49 7.55 -8.75 7.87
C LYS A 49 6.32 -7.88 8.13
N VAL A 50 6.41 -7.05 9.15
CA VAL A 50 5.35 -6.10 9.52
C VAL A 50 5.55 -4.82 8.75
N VAL A 51 4.57 -4.47 7.92
CA VAL A 51 4.55 -3.24 7.12
C VAL A 51 3.52 -2.32 7.73
N TYR A 52 3.90 -1.09 8.00
CA TYR A 52 2.98 -0.13 8.58
C TYR A 52 3.33 1.28 8.12
N SER A 53 2.35 2.16 8.25
CA SER A 53 2.50 3.57 8.01
C SER A 53 2.18 4.38 9.26
N LYS A 54 2.99 5.39 9.53
CA LYS A 54 2.76 6.35 10.60
C LYS A 54 3.07 7.77 10.14
N THR A 55 2.39 8.74 10.74
CA THR A 55 2.77 10.15 10.64
C THR A 55 3.79 10.46 11.72
N GLU A 56 4.90 11.07 11.34
CA GLU A 56 5.82 11.63 12.33
C GLU A 56 5.23 12.89 12.97
N TYR A 57 5.56 13.18 14.23
CA TYR A 57 5.06 14.35 14.93
C TYR A 57 5.34 15.64 14.14
N GLY A 58 4.28 16.42 13.89
CA GLY A 58 4.37 17.68 13.12
C GLY A 58 4.38 17.50 11.60
N SER A 59 4.33 16.27 11.09
CA SER A 59 4.21 15.99 9.66
C SER A 59 2.79 15.56 9.31
N PRO A 60 2.14 16.17 8.29
CA PRO A 60 0.90 15.63 7.74
C PRO A 60 1.16 14.34 6.93
N MET A 61 2.42 13.99 6.71
CA MET A 61 2.85 12.95 5.78
C MET A 61 3.07 11.64 6.49
N ARG A 62 2.72 10.57 5.78
CA ARG A 62 2.92 9.21 6.26
C ARG A 62 4.22 8.66 5.70
N ASN A 63 4.94 7.98 6.57
CA ASN A 63 6.14 7.25 6.24
C ASN A 63 5.83 5.75 6.30
N ILE A 64 6.47 4.97 5.44
CA ILE A 64 6.33 3.52 5.41
C ILE A 64 7.53 2.90 6.13
N TYR A 65 7.22 1.94 6.99
CA TYR A 65 8.17 1.18 7.78
C TYR A 65 7.99 -0.31 7.56
N VAL A 66 9.11 -1.03 7.68
CA VAL A 66 9.17 -2.50 7.73
C VAL A 66 9.95 -2.93 8.95
N ASP A 67 9.29 -3.68 9.84
CA ASP A 67 9.88 -4.21 11.07
C ASP A 67 10.69 -3.15 11.86
N GLY A 68 10.13 -1.94 12.06
CA GLY A 68 10.82 -0.86 12.78
C GLY A 68 11.70 0.04 11.91
N LYS A 69 12.00 -0.35 10.67
CA LYS A 69 12.92 0.37 9.79
C LYS A 69 12.18 1.22 8.76
N LEU A 70 12.50 2.51 8.71
CA LEU A 70 12.03 3.43 7.67
C LEU A 70 12.48 2.92 6.29
N ILE A 71 11.52 2.81 5.38
CA ILE A 71 11.78 2.40 3.99
C ILE A 71 11.32 3.45 2.97
N SER A 72 10.35 4.30 3.32
CA SER A 72 9.99 5.43 2.48
C SER A 72 9.39 6.57 3.28
N GLU A 73 9.81 7.79 2.96
CA GLU A 73 9.18 9.01 3.44
C GLU A 73 8.12 9.50 2.45
N ASN A 74 7.08 10.16 2.96
CA ASN A 74 6.05 10.84 2.17
C ASN A 74 5.29 9.93 1.21
N ALA A 75 4.92 8.75 1.70
CA ALA A 75 4.23 7.74 0.91
C ALA A 75 2.80 7.52 1.42
N ASP A 76 1.88 7.38 0.47
CA ASP A 76 0.47 7.10 0.73
C ASP A 76 0.31 5.73 1.37
N SER A 77 -0.28 5.72 2.56
CA SER A 77 -0.57 4.53 3.35
C SER A 77 -1.74 3.71 2.83
N ASP A 78 -2.67 4.35 2.13
CA ASP A 78 -3.98 3.75 1.84
C ASP A 78 -3.89 2.79 0.66
N ASN A 79 -2.79 2.84 -0.09
CA ASN A 79 -2.50 1.89 -1.16
C ASN A 79 -1.01 1.50 -1.19
N ILE A 80 -0.63 0.54 -0.34
CA ILE A 80 0.69 -0.12 -0.34
C ILE A 80 0.51 -1.58 -0.78
N THR A 81 1.23 -1.99 -1.81
CA THR A 81 1.28 -3.39 -2.26
C THR A 81 2.67 -3.96 -2.03
N TYR A 82 2.74 -5.19 -1.53
CA TYR A 82 3.99 -5.97 -1.46
C TYR A 82 3.87 -7.18 -2.38
N LEU A 83 4.82 -7.31 -3.31
CA LEU A 83 4.90 -8.44 -4.23
C LEU A 83 6.37 -8.75 -4.55
N ASP A 84 6.75 -10.02 -4.43
CA ASP A 84 8.06 -10.55 -4.81
C ASP A 84 9.26 -9.73 -4.30
N GLY A 85 9.23 -9.34 -3.01
CA GLY A 85 10.31 -8.56 -2.40
C GLY A 85 10.26 -7.06 -2.67
N SER A 86 9.29 -6.59 -3.45
CA SER A 86 9.16 -5.18 -3.82
C SER A 86 7.93 -4.54 -3.18
N PHE A 87 8.10 -3.30 -2.73
CA PHE A 87 6.99 -2.45 -2.31
C PHE A 87 6.58 -1.52 -3.43
N TYR A 88 5.27 -1.36 -3.59
CA TYR A 88 4.65 -0.43 -4.50
C TYR A 88 3.82 0.52 -3.65
N TYR A 89 3.94 1.82 -3.90
CA TYR A 89 3.20 2.86 -3.20
C TYR A 89 3.20 4.15 -4.02
N ILE A 90 2.27 5.04 -3.70
CA ILE A 90 2.29 6.40 -4.23
C ILE A 90 3.16 7.24 -3.30
N LYS A 91 4.19 7.87 -3.83
CA LYS A 91 5.02 8.85 -3.13
C LYS A 91 4.56 10.24 -3.51
N ASN A 92 4.22 11.06 -2.53
CA ASN A 92 3.83 12.44 -2.74
C ASN A 92 5.07 13.32 -2.71
N THR A 93 5.47 13.82 -3.87
CA THR A 93 6.58 14.78 -3.99
C THR A 93 6.01 16.19 -4.05
N TYR A 94 6.35 17.00 -3.05
CA TYR A 94 5.96 18.41 -2.99
C TYR A 94 7.06 19.28 -3.59
N GLY A 95 6.67 20.32 -4.32
CA GLY A 95 7.56 21.41 -4.70
C GLY A 95 7.91 22.31 -3.51
N THR A 96 8.73 23.34 -3.74
CA THR A 96 9.07 24.35 -2.73
C THR A 96 7.96 25.35 -2.45
N ASP A 97 6.89 25.33 -3.25
CA ASP A 97 5.75 26.25 -3.19
C ASP A 97 4.43 25.47 -2.99
N GLU A 98 3.34 26.18 -2.68
CA GLU A 98 1.97 25.71 -2.37
C GLU A 98 1.29 24.85 -3.48
N GLU A 99 2.04 24.28 -4.41
CA GLU A 99 1.55 23.33 -5.41
C GLU A 99 1.10 22.02 -4.75
N GLU A 100 -0.01 21.48 -5.26
CA GLU A 100 -0.47 20.14 -4.93
C GLU A 100 0.67 19.12 -5.18
N PRO A 101 0.86 18.15 -4.28
CA PRO A 101 1.91 17.16 -4.45
C PRO A 101 1.73 16.40 -5.75
N THR A 102 2.84 16.16 -6.45
CA THR A 102 2.83 15.16 -7.51
C THR A 102 2.80 13.79 -6.87
N SER A 103 1.72 13.05 -7.12
CA SER A 103 1.57 11.65 -6.70
C SER A 103 2.30 10.74 -7.70
N VAL A 104 3.44 10.19 -7.29
CA VAL A 104 4.32 9.37 -8.12
C VAL A 104 4.23 7.91 -7.70
N LEU A 105 3.79 7.02 -8.60
CA LEU A 105 3.91 5.58 -8.35
C LEU A 105 5.39 5.22 -8.27
N THR A 106 5.79 4.67 -7.13
CA THR A 106 7.17 4.33 -6.81
C THR A 106 7.27 2.85 -6.47
N ILE A 107 8.32 2.20 -6.97
CA ILE A 107 8.72 0.84 -6.58
C ILE A 107 9.95 0.96 -5.68
N ASN A 108 9.90 0.32 -4.52
CA ASN A 108 11.06 0.13 -3.65
C ASN A 108 11.47 -1.33 -3.65
N GLN A 109 12.65 -1.58 -4.21
CA GLN A 109 13.27 -2.88 -4.25
C GLN A 109 14.61 -2.81 -3.52
N ASP A 110 14.76 -3.60 -2.46
CA ASP A 110 15.98 -3.66 -1.64
C ASP A 110 16.45 -2.28 -1.11
N GLY A 111 15.49 -1.39 -0.81
CA GLY A 111 15.76 -0.04 -0.31
C GLY A 111 16.04 0.98 -1.42
N LYS A 112 16.01 0.58 -2.69
CA LYS A 112 16.16 1.49 -3.83
C LYS A 112 14.78 1.87 -4.39
N GLU A 113 14.46 3.16 -4.31
CA GLU A 113 13.25 3.72 -4.91
C GLU A 113 13.46 3.99 -6.41
N THR A 114 12.46 3.63 -7.21
CA THR A 114 12.38 3.92 -8.64
C THR A 114 11.00 4.49 -8.95
N ALA A 115 10.95 5.72 -9.47
CA ALA A 115 9.72 6.33 -9.95
C ALA A 115 9.27 5.67 -11.27
N ILE A 116 7.98 5.35 -11.37
CA ILE A 116 7.38 4.71 -12.54
C ILE A 116 6.56 5.71 -13.35
N LYS A 117 5.65 6.43 -12.68
CA LYS A 117 4.75 7.36 -13.35
C LYS A 117 4.23 8.42 -12.39
N ASP A 118 4.20 9.65 -12.88
CA ASP A 118 3.66 10.81 -12.17
C ASP A 118 2.14 10.91 -12.31
N ASP A 119 1.54 11.72 -11.45
CA ASP A 119 0.11 12.04 -11.43
C ASP A 119 -0.76 10.77 -11.29
N VAL A 120 -0.29 9.77 -10.52
CA VAL A 120 -0.99 8.52 -10.28
C VAL A 120 -1.93 8.69 -9.10
N SER A 121 -3.23 8.55 -9.33
CA SER A 121 -4.25 8.64 -8.29
C SER A 121 -4.57 7.27 -7.69
N ARG A 122 -4.51 6.21 -8.51
CA ARG A 122 -4.73 4.82 -8.08
C ARG A 122 -3.89 3.89 -8.93
N TYR A 123 -3.49 2.77 -8.34
CA TYR A 123 -2.82 1.71 -9.08
C TYR A 123 -3.26 0.33 -8.56
N CYS A 124 -3.00 -0.68 -9.39
CA CYS A 124 -3.10 -2.08 -9.02
C CYS A 124 -1.95 -2.86 -9.66
N VAL A 125 -1.24 -3.63 -8.83
CA VAL A 125 -0.13 -4.51 -9.24
C VAL A 125 -0.72 -5.89 -9.51
N LEU A 126 -0.66 -6.34 -10.77
CA LEU A 126 -1.10 -7.68 -11.16
C LEU A 126 0.06 -8.68 -11.01
N ASP A 127 1.24 -8.26 -11.45
CA ASP A 127 2.53 -8.89 -11.19
C ASP A 127 3.66 -7.85 -11.31
N LYS A 128 4.92 -8.27 -11.16
CA LYS A 128 6.08 -7.37 -11.21
C LYS A 128 6.24 -6.60 -12.53
N ASP A 129 5.72 -7.14 -13.62
CA ASP A 129 5.86 -6.59 -14.96
C ASP A 129 4.56 -5.91 -15.43
N ASN A 130 3.43 -6.13 -14.74
CA ASN A 130 2.11 -5.67 -15.15
C ASN A 130 1.45 -4.84 -14.03
N ILE A 131 1.42 -3.52 -14.21
CA ILE A 131 0.82 -2.57 -13.25
C ILE A 131 -0.17 -1.67 -13.99
N THR A 132 -1.42 -1.70 -13.58
CA THR A 132 -2.45 -0.76 -14.06
C THR A 132 -2.50 0.47 -13.16
N MET A 133 -2.68 1.65 -13.75
CA MET A 133 -2.72 2.91 -13.01
C MET A 133 -3.69 3.89 -13.63
N ILE A 134 -4.47 4.58 -12.79
CA ILE A 134 -5.30 5.72 -13.19
C ILE A 134 -4.49 6.98 -12.87
N CYS A 135 -4.24 7.79 -13.88
CA CYS A 135 -3.54 9.05 -13.75
C CYS A 135 -4.44 10.26 -14.00
N GLY A 136 -4.13 11.39 -13.35
CA GLY A 136 -4.78 12.67 -13.59
C GLY A 136 -6.27 12.65 -13.31
N MET A 137 -6.69 11.98 -12.23
CA MET A 137 -8.09 12.05 -11.81
C MET A 137 -8.48 13.50 -11.56
N LYS A 138 -9.49 13.97 -12.28
CA LYS A 138 -10.06 15.31 -12.07
C LYS A 138 -11.34 15.19 -11.25
N HIS A 139 -11.53 16.15 -10.35
CA HIS A 139 -12.77 16.34 -9.60
C HIS A 139 -13.41 17.66 -10.03
N LYS A 140 -13.90 17.71 -11.27
CA LYS A 140 -14.55 18.90 -11.81
C LYS A 140 -15.84 18.52 -12.53
N ASP A 141 -16.89 19.34 -12.37
CA ASP A 141 -18.15 19.22 -13.11
C ASP A 141 -18.85 17.85 -12.99
N GLY A 142 -18.75 17.22 -11.81
CA GLY A 142 -19.37 15.91 -11.53
C GLY A 142 -18.60 14.72 -12.13
N PHE A 143 -17.52 14.97 -12.86
CA PHE A 143 -16.66 13.94 -13.42
C PHE A 143 -15.67 13.43 -12.38
N ARG A 144 -15.49 12.10 -12.32
CA ARG A 144 -14.54 11.41 -11.44
C ARG A 144 -13.76 10.34 -12.21
N GLY A 145 -13.16 10.72 -13.33
CA GLY A 145 -12.33 9.82 -14.15
C GLY A 145 -10.91 10.33 -14.32
N GLY A 146 -10.02 9.41 -14.68
CA GLY A 146 -8.65 9.69 -15.11
C GLY A 146 -8.29 8.87 -16.34
N THR A 147 -7.04 8.96 -16.78
CA THR A 147 -6.53 8.14 -17.88
C THR A 147 -5.96 6.84 -17.33
N LEU A 148 -6.41 5.71 -17.86
CA LEU A 148 -5.90 4.39 -17.51
C LEU A 148 -4.66 4.08 -18.35
N TYR A 149 -3.57 3.76 -17.66
CA TYR A 149 -2.33 3.27 -18.24
C TYR A 149 -2.01 1.84 -17.75
N LEU A 150 -1.29 1.10 -18.58
CA LEU A 150 -0.65 -0.16 -18.24
C LEU A 150 0.86 0.02 -18.34
N TYR A 151 1.56 -0.21 -17.24
CA TYR A 151 2.98 -0.54 -17.25
C TYR A 151 3.13 -2.01 -17.59
N LYS A 152 3.84 -2.29 -18.68
CA LYS A 152 4.12 -3.62 -19.19
C LYS A 152 5.54 -3.70 -19.73
N ASP A 153 6.34 -4.62 -19.22
CA ASP A 153 7.69 -4.91 -19.72
C ASP A 153 8.58 -3.65 -19.83
N GLY A 154 8.54 -2.79 -18.81
CA GLY A 154 9.30 -1.54 -18.78
C GLY A 154 8.71 -0.38 -19.61
N LYS A 155 7.53 -0.57 -20.22
CA LYS A 155 6.87 0.44 -21.05
C LYS A 155 5.53 0.83 -20.47
N ILE A 156 5.14 2.08 -20.70
CA ILE A 156 3.84 2.60 -20.30
C ILE A 156 2.99 2.79 -21.55
N VAL A 157 1.79 2.21 -21.55
CA VAL A 157 0.82 2.28 -22.64
C VAL A 157 -0.48 2.85 -22.10
N LYS A 158 -1.03 3.87 -22.78
CA LYS A 158 -2.37 4.39 -22.51
C LYS A 158 -3.40 3.40 -23.05
N ILE A 159 -4.39 3.01 -22.25
CA ILE A 159 -5.46 2.11 -22.71
C ILE A 159 -6.79 2.84 -22.91
N ASP A 160 -7.17 3.71 -21.96
CA ASP A 160 -8.48 4.38 -22.01
C ASP A 160 -8.47 5.71 -21.24
N GLU A 161 -9.48 6.53 -21.48
CA GLU A 161 -9.75 7.77 -20.75
C GLU A 161 -11.02 7.62 -19.93
N GLU A 162 -11.25 8.58 -19.02
CA GLU A 162 -12.47 8.64 -18.20
C GLU A 162 -12.69 7.45 -17.24
N VAL A 163 -11.64 6.68 -16.95
CA VAL A 163 -11.69 5.52 -16.05
C VAL A 163 -11.75 5.96 -14.59
N THR A 164 -12.70 5.42 -13.84
CA THR A 164 -13.02 5.85 -12.47
C THR A 164 -12.49 4.90 -11.39
N SER A 165 -12.33 3.60 -11.70
CA SER A 165 -11.77 2.61 -10.79
C SER A 165 -11.04 1.49 -11.54
N ILE A 166 -10.14 0.82 -10.81
CA ILE A 166 -9.50 -0.43 -11.21
C ILE A 166 -9.97 -1.47 -10.20
N GLU A 167 -10.70 -2.48 -10.66
CA GLU A 167 -11.11 -3.60 -9.83
C GLU A 167 -10.30 -4.82 -10.24
N THR A 168 -9.69 -5.49 -9.26
CA THR A 168 -9.18 -6.85 -9.49
C THR A 168 -10.26 -7.83 -9.12
N ALA A 169 -10.64 -8.68 -10.07
CA ALA A 169 -11.39 -9.88 -9.73
C ALA A 169 -10.53 -10.68 -8.75
N VAL A 170 -10.98 -10.81 -7.51
CA VAL A 170 -10.31 -11.64 -6.51
C VAL A 170 -10.13 -13.02 -7.13
N LYS A 171 -8.89 -13.48 -7.19
CA LYS A 171 -8.55 -14.82 -7.67
C LYS A 171 -9.01 -15.86 -6.62
N ARG A 172 -10.32 -15.95 -6.32
CA ARG A 172 -10.95 -17.15 -5.76
C ARG A 172 -11.25 -18.10 -6.93
N TYR A 173 -10.21 -18.58 -7.60
CA TYR A 173 -10.37 -19.57 -8.67
C TYR A 173 -10.56 -21.01 -8.17
N ASP A 174 -10.78 -21.21 -6.87
CA ASP A 174 -11.03 -22.55 -6.34
C ASP A 174 -12.52 -22.91 -6.23
N LYS A 175 -13.45 -21.96 -6.42
CA LYS A 175 -14.91 -22.20 -6.49
C LYS A 175 -15.67 -20.92 -6.81
N ILE A 176 -15.80 -20.57 -8.08
CA ILE A 176 -17.02 -19.89 -8.53
C ILE A 176 -17.95 -21.02 -8.91
N ASP A 177 -18.94 -21.28 -8.07
CA ASP A 177 -20.04 -22.16 -8.41
C ASP A 177 -20.92 -21.41 -9.42
N LEU A 178 -20.67 -21.66 -10.71
CA LEU A 178 -21.41 -21.04 -11.81
C LEU A 178 -22.89 -21.45 -11.82
N ASP A 179 -23.27 -22.48 -11.05
CA ASP A 179 -24.66 -22.89 -10.91
C ASP A 179 -25.48 -21.88 -10.09
N TYR A 180 -24.84 -21.06 -9.23
CA TYR A 180 -25.55 -20.03 -8.45
C TYR A 180 -26.15 -18.91 -9.32
N TYR A 181 -25.55 -18.64 -10.49
CA TYR A 181 -26.07 -17.66 -11.46
C TYR A 181 -27.00 -18.28 -12.52
N SER A 182 -27.30 -19.57 -12.40
CA SER A 182 -28.21 -20.29 -13.31
C SER A 182 -29.65 -20.42 -12.78
N MET A 183 -29.93 -19.94 -11.57
CA MET A 183 -31.31 -19.81 -11.10
C MET A 183 -31.94 -18.53 -11.65
N GLN A 184 -32.63 -18.75 -12.77
CA GLN A 184 -33.68 -17.95 -13.38
C GLN A 184 -34.65 -17.29 -12.38
#